data_AF-A0A5C8DX21-F1
#
_entry.id   AF-A0A5C8DX21-F1
#
_cell.length_a   1.000
_cell.length_b   1.000
_cell.length_c   1.000
_cell.angle_alpha   90.00
_cell.angle_beta   90.00
_cell.angle_gamma   90.00
#
_symmetry.space_group_name_H-M   'P 1'
#
loop_
_entity.id
_entity.type
_entity.pdbx_description
1 polymer ?
#
loop_
_entity_poly.entity_id
_entity_poly.type
_entity_poly.pdbx_seq_one_letter_code
_entity_poly.pdbx_strand_id
1 'polypeptide(L)'
;MSAATTLSQEVTNLPDMKVSVRQVFGIDSDLEVPAYSNSDPHVPDVDSDYRFDRATTLAILAGFSKNRRVMVTGFHGTGKSTHIEQVAARLNWPCVRVNLDSHISRIDLVGKDSIVVRDGKQVTEFRDLLAVAHDDG
;
A
#
# COMPACT_ATOMS: atom_id res chain seq x y z
N MET A 1 -12.43 40.02 8.67
CA MET A 1 -12.97 39.39 7.44
C MET A 1 -12.10 38.19 7.14
N SER A 2 -12.71 37.01 7.11
CA SER A 2 -12.06 35.71 6.98
C SER A 2 -11.75 35.40 5.52
N ALA A 3 -10.54 34.92 5.23
CA ALA A 3 -10.25 34.19 4.01
C ALA A 3 -10.02 32.73 4.43
N ALA A 4 -11.03 31.90 4.21
CA ALA A 4 -10.91 30.46 4.38
C ALA A 4 -10.04 29.91 3.23
N THR A 5 -8.87 29.40 3.57
CA THR A 5 -8.02 28.63 2.64
C THR A 5 -8.72 27.31 2.34
N THR A 6 -9.15 27.13 1.09
CA THR A 6 -9.76 25.91 0.59
C THR A 6 -8.77 24.74 0.68
N LEU A 7 -8.96 23.84 1.63
CA LEU A 7 -8.34 22.52 1.65
C LEU A 7 -8.87 21.73 0.44
N SER A 8 -8.07 21.63 -0.61
CA SER A 8 -8.34 20.78 -1.76
C SER A 8 -7.11 19.90 -1.99
N GLN A 9 -7.07 18.77 -1.29
CA GLN A 9 -6.29 17.61 -1.75
C GLN A 9 -7.30 16.50 -2.02
N GLU A 10 -7.90 16.53 -3.22
CA GLU A 10 -8.50 15.33 -3.78
C GLU A 10 -7.37 14.36 -4.13
N VAL A 11 -7.03 13.47 -3.21
CA VAL A 11 -6.16 12.32 -3.50
C VAL A 11 -7.02 11.24 -4.16
N THR A 12 -7.42 11.47 -5.40
CA THR A 12 -7.74 10.37 -6.33
C THR A 12 -6.56 10.19 -7.25
N ASN A 13 -5.42 9.85 -6.65
CA ASN A 13 -4.27 9.35 -7.39
C ASN A 13 -4.65 7.94 -7.86
N LEU A 14 -5.42 7.85 -8.94
CA LEU A 14 -5.79 6.60 -9.60
C LEU A 14 -4.66 6.19 -10.54
N PRO A 15 -4.50 4.89 -10.84
CA PRO A 15 -3.49 4.43 -11.79
C PRO A 15 -3.69 5.09 -13.16
N ASP A 16 -2.61 5.62 -13.72
CA ASP A 16 -2.62 6.45 -14.93
C ASP A 16 -2.08 5.72 -16.17
N MET A 17 -1.56 4.50 -15.98
CA MET A 17 -1.09 3.65 -17.08
C MET A 17 -1.47 2.19 -16.90
N LYS A 18 -1.24 1.41 -17.95
CA LYS A 18 -1.33 -0.05 -17.92
C LYS A 18 0.00 -0.67 -18.35
N VAL A 19 0.32 -1.81 -17.78
CA VAL A 19 1.53 -2.57 -18.12
C VAL A 19 1.19 -4.00 -18.50
N SER A 20 1.97 -4.55 -19.43
CA SER A 20 1.85 -5.95 -19.86
C SER A 20 2.36 -6.88 -18.77
N VAL A 21 1.52 -7.84 -18.34
CA VAL A 21 1.91 -8.86 -17.36
C VAL A 21 3.08 -9.71 -17.86
N ARG A 22 3.08 -10.00 -19.16
CA ARG A 22 4.16 -10.75 -19.82
C ARG A 22 5.51 -10.05 -19.70
N GLN A 23 5.54 -8.75 -19.99
CA GLN A 23 6.79 -7.98 -19.97
C GLN A 23 7.29 -7.73 -18.55
N VAL A 24 6.39 -7.41 -17.62
CA VAL A 24 6.78 -6.99 -16.26
C VAL A 24 7.09 -8.17 -15.34
N PHE A 25 6.32 -9.26 -15.44
CA PHE A 25 6.41 -10.41 -14.54
C PHE A 25 6.98 -11.67 -15.20
N GLY A 26 7.23 -11.66 -16.52
CA GLY A 26 7.67 -12.84 -17.26
C GLY A 26 6.63 -13.95 -17.33
N ILE A 27 5.35 -13.63 -17.07
CA ILE A 27 4.26 -14.61 -17.06
C ILE A 27 3.55 -14.58 -18.41
N ASP A 28 3.51 -15.72 -19.09
CA ASP A 28 2.80 -15.86 -20.36
C ASP A 28 1.28 -15.64 -20.17
N SER A 29 0.86 -14.42 -20.51
CA SER A 29 -0.50 -13.89 -20.37
C SER A 29 -0.64 -12.60 -21.18
N ASP A 30 -1.81 -12.41 -21.81
CA ASP A 30 -2.15 -11.18 -22.54
C ASP A 30 -2.84 -10.14 -21.65
N LEU A 31 -2.81 -10.34 -20.33
CA LEU A 31 -3.37 -9.39 -19.38
C LEU A 31 -2.54 -8.10 -19.34
N GLU A 32 -3.26 -6.99 -19.29
CA GLU A 32 -2.72 -5.69 -18.92
C GLU A 32 -3.32 -5.26 -17.59
N VAL A 33 -2.48 -4.70 -16.72
CA VAL A 33 -2.83 -4.36 -15.34
C VAL A 33 -2.53 -2.89 -15.06
N PRO A 34 -3.35 -2.21 -14.24
CA PRO A 34 -3.13 -0.81 -13.90
C PRO A 34 -1.84 -0.60 -13.09
N ALA A 35 -1.14 0.49 -13.37
CA ALA A 35 0.10 0.88 -12.71
C ALA A 35 0.20 2.42 -12.64
N TYR A 36 1.11 2.92 -11.82
CA TYR A 36 1.39 4.36 -11.70
C TYR A 36 2.67 4.74 -12.43
N SER A 37 2.67 5.85 -13.17
CA SER A 37 3.86 6.37 -13.83
C SER A 37 4.84 7.08 -12.88
N ASN A 38 4.32 7.70 -11.81
CA ASN A 38 5.09 8.46 -10.83
C ASN A 38 5.27 7.69 -9.53
N SER A 39 6.49 7.66 -8.99
CA SER A 39 6.79 6.94 -7.77
C SER A 39 6.34 7.70 -6.51
N ASP A 40 5.97 6.94 -5.48
CA ASP A 40 5.58 7.42 -4.15
C ASP A 40 6.56 6.84 -3.11
N PRO A 41 6.88 7.56 -2.02
CA PRO A 41 7.78 7.06 -0.97
C PRO A 41 7.36 5.73 -0.31
N HIS A 42 6.09 5.35 -0.38
CA HIS A 42 5.59 4.09 0.16
C HIS A 42 5.61 2.94 -0.87
N VAL A 43 6.14 3.17 -2.08
CA VAL A 43 6.38 2.09 -3.05
C VAL A 43 7.57 1.26 -2.55
N PRO A 44 7.45 -0.09 -2.44
CA PRO A 44 8.57 -0.92 -2.02
C PRO A 44 9.71 -0.93 -3.05
N ASP A 45 10.91 -1.24 -2.59
CA ASP A 45 12.07 -1.41 -3.46
C ASP A 45 11.90 -2.60 -4.42
N VAL A 46 12.36 -2.41 -5.65
CA VAL A 46 12.36 -3.47 -6.68
C VAL A 46 13.55 -4.40 -6.46
N ASP A 47 13.26 -5.70 -6.33
CA ASP A 47 14.24 -6.76 -6.46
C ASP A 47 14.22 -7.29 -7.91
N SER A 48 15.33 -7.12 -8.63
CA SER A 48 15.47 -7.57 -10.02
C SER A 48 15.54 -9.10 -10.16
N ASP A 49 16.03 -9.78 -9.13
CA ASP A 49 16.27 -11.22 -9.12
C ASP A 49 15.05 -12.02 -8.59
N TYR A 50 14.03 -11.32 -8.12
CA TYR A 50 12.81 -11.93 -7.63
C TYR A 50 12.10 -12.78 -8.68
N ARG A 51 11.75 -14.01 -8.31
CA ARG A 51 11.06 -14.97 -9.18
C ARG A 51 9.60 -15.11 -8.79
N PHE A 52 8.72 -14.62 -9.64
CA PHE A 52 7.28 -14.66 -9.41
C PHE A 52 6.69 -16.06 -9.63
N ASP A 53 6.02 -16.59 -8.61
CA ASP A 53 5.06 -17.69 -8.79
C ASP A 53 3.86 -17.24 -9.64
N ARG A 54 3.55 -18.01 -10.69
CA ARG A 54 2.53 -17.64 -11.69
C ARG A 54 1.13 -17.51 -11.08
N ALA A 55 0.70 -18.52 -10.31
CA ALA A 55 -0.67 -18.58 -9.82
C ALA A 55 -0.96 -17.48 -8.81
N THR A 56 -0.04 -17.28 -7.86
CA THR A 56 -0.13 -16.25 -6.83
C THR A 56 -0.12 -14.85 -7.45
N THR A 57 0.78 -14.62 -8.40
CA THR A 57 0.88 -13.31 -9.09
C THR A 57 -0.41 -12.98 -9.84
N LEU A 58 -0.95 -13.90 -10.64
CA LEU A 58 -2.19 -13.66 -11.38
C LEU A 58 -3.39 -13.38 -10.45
N ALA A 59 -3.47 -14.05 -9.30
CA ALA A 59 -4.50 -13.77 -8.30
C ALA A 59 -4.37 -12.36 -7.71
N ILE A 60 -3.15 -11.94 -7.35
CA ILE A 60 -2.88 -10.58 -6.84
C ILE A 60 -3.20 -9.53 -7.90
N LEU A 61 -2.74 -9.72 -9.14
CA LEU A 61 -2.98 -8.82 -10.27
C LEU A 61 -4.46 -8.65 -10.61
N ALA A 62 -5.25 -9.71 -10.49
CA ALA A 62 -6.71 -9.64 -10.59
C ALA A 62 -7.31 -8.78 -9.46
N GLY A 63 -6.73 -8.80 -8.27
CA GLY A 63 -7.06 -7.92 -7.15
C GLY A 63 -6.90 -6.44 -7.50
N PHE A 64 -5.70 -6.04 -7.94
CA PHE A 64 -5.41 -4.67 -8.39
C PHE A 64 -6.33 -4.23 -9.53
N SER A 65 -6.54 -5.09 -10.53
CA SER A 65 -7.29 -4.73 -11.74
C SER A 65 -8.80 -4.64 -11.56
N LYS A 66 -9.35 -5.38 -10.58
CA LYS A 66 -10.81 -5.52 -10.40
C LYS A 66 -11.29 -5.04 -9.03
N ASN A 67 -10.41 -4.38 -8.26
CA ASN A 67 -10.66 -3.97 -6.88
C ASN A 67 -11.22 -5.14 -6.04
N ARG A 68 -10.59 -6.31 -6.17
CA ARG A 68 -10.99 -7.54 -5.46
C ARG A 68 -10.03 -7.79 -4.30
N ARG A 69 -10.59 -8.14 -3.14
CA ARG A 69 -9.81 -8.58 -1.98
C ARG A 69 -9.18 -9.93 -2.29
N VAL A 70 -7.86 -10.04 -2.11
CA VAL A 70 -7.11 -11.27 -2.37
C VAL A 70 -6.52 -11.76 -1.06
N MET A 71 -6.70 -13.04 -0.77
CA MET A 71 -6.09 -13.71 0.38
C MET A 71 -4.99 -14.65 -0.12
N VAL A 72 -3.75 -14.41 0.32
CA VAL A 72 -2.60 -15.27 0.00
C VAL A 72 -2.29 -16.13 1.21
N THR A 73 -2.33 -17.45 1.04
CA THR A 73 -2.10 -18.42 2.12
C THR A 73 -0.90 -19.31 1.83
N GLY A 74 -0.31 -19.87 2.88
CA GLY A 74 0.87 -20.74 2.77
C GLY A 74 1.69 -20.77 4.07
N PHE A 75 2.62 -21.73 4.16
CA PHE A 75 3.47 -21.92 5.33
C PHE A 75 4.25 -20.66 5.73
N HIS A 76 4.68 -20.59 6.99
CA HIS A 76 5.54 -19.49 7.45
C HIS A 76 6.86 -19.45 6.67
N GLY A 77 7.40 -18.25 6.43
CA GLY A 77 8.69 -18.10 5.75
C GLY A 77 8.69 -18.33 4.22
N THR A 78 7.54 -18.58 3.59
CA THR A 78 7.47 -18.78 2.13
C THR A 78 7.42 -17.48 1.30
N GLY A 79 7.76 -16.33 1.90
CA GLY A 79 7.87 -15.05 1.18
C GLY A 79 6.54 -14.40 0.76
N LYS A 80 5.41 -14.73 1.40
CA LYS A 80 4.07 -14.18 1.03
C LYS A 80 4.01 -12.65 1.00
N SER A 81 4.54 -12.00 2.05
CA SER A 81 4.58 -10.53 2.13
C SER A 81 5.48 -9.95 1.05
N THR A 82 6.68 -10.51 0.88
CA THR A 82 7.62 -10.12 -0.17
C THR A 82 7.02 -10.29 -1.56
N HIS A 83 6.20 -11.31 -1.80
CA HIS A 83 5.51 -11.49 -3.08
C HIS A 83 4.56 -10.33 -3.37
N ILE A 84 3.78 -9.90 -2.38
CA ILE A 84 2.86 -8.76 -2.52
C ILE A 84 3.66 -7.47 -2.73
N GLU A 85 4.72 -7.25 -1.95
CA GLU A 85 5.61 -6.09 -2.06
C GLU A 85 6.26 -6.01 -3.44
N GLN A 86 6.77 -7.12 -3.96
CA GLN A 86 7.38 -7.16 -5.29
C GLN A 86 6.36 -6.98 -6.41
N VAL A 87 5.11 -7.45 -6.25
CA VAL A 87 4.06 -7.10 -7.21
C VAL A 87 3.76 -5.59 -7.17
N ALA A 88 3.62 -5.02 -5.98
CA ALA A 88 3.37 -3.58 -5.82
C ALA A 88 4.52 -2.74 -6.40
N ALA A 89 5.78 -3.10 -6.11
CA ALA A 89 6.97 -2.43 -6.61
C ALA A 89 7.01 -2.43 -8.15
N ARG A 90 6.74 -3.57 -8.80
CA ARG A 90 6.73 -3.67 -10.27
C ARG A 90 5.61 -2.89 -10.95
N LEU A 91 4.51 -2.63 -10.24
CA LEU A 91 3.42 -1.79 -10.71
C LEU A 91 3.51 -0.34 -10.22
N ASN A 92 4.52 -0.03 -9.41
CA ASN A 92 4.71 1.25 -8.73
C ASN A 92 3.50 1.65 -7.86
N TRP A 93 2.92 0.67 -7.16
CA TRP A 93 1.82 0.92 -6.22
C TRP A 93 2.36 1.17 -4.81
N PRO A 94 1.89 2.23 -4.13
CA PRO A 94 2.13 2.42 -2.70
C PRO A 94 1.65 1.20 -1.91
N CYS A 95 2.47 0.71 -0.98
CA CYS A 95 2.17 -0.49 -0.19
C CYS A 95 2.27 -0.20 1.30
N VAL A 96 1.18 -0.42 2.01
CA VAL A 96 1.09 -0.22 3.46
C VAL A 96 0.88 -1.56 4.12
N ARG A 97 1.78 -1.92 5.04
CA ARG A 97 1.69 -3.17 5.79
C ARG A 97 1.10 -2.90 7.17
N VAL A 98 0.06 -3.66 7.50
CA VAL A 98 -0.52 -3.67 8.84
C VAL A 98 -0.41 -5.08 9.40
N ASN A 99 0.27 -5.24 10.52
CA ASN A 99 0.31 -6.50 11.24
C ASN A 99 -0.94 -6.61 12.13
N LEU A 100 -1.67 -7.72 12.01
CA LEU A 100 -2.87 -7.97 12.81
C LEU A 100 -2.53 -8.99 13.90
N ASP A 101 -2.23 -8.49 15.10
CA ASP A 101 -1.99 -9.31 16.30
C ASP A 101 -2.92 -8.90 17.45
N SER A 102 -2.72 -9.47 18.64
CA SER A 102 -3.58 -9.23 19.80
C SER A 102 -3.55 -7.81 20.35
N HIS A 103 -2.55 -6.99 19.98
CA HIS A 103 -2.41 -5.62 20.45
C HIS A 103 -3.11 -4.60 19.55
N ILE A 104 -3.44 -4.94 18.30
CA ILE A 104 -4.10 -3.98 17.40
C ILE A 104 -5.57 -3.78 17.76
N SER A 105 -5.99 -2.52 17.85
CA SER A 105 -7.40 -2.17 18.10
C SER A 105 -8.10 -1.68 16.83
N ARG A 106 -9.43 -1.55 16.87
CA ARG A 106 -10.19 -0.90 15.78
C ARG A 106 -9.78 0.55 15.59
N ILE A 107 -9.48 1.23 16.69
CA ILE A 107 -9.02 2.63 16.68
C ILE A 107 -7.67 2.71 15.96
N ASP A 108 -6.84 1.69 16.21
CA ASP A 108 -5.68 1.25 15.42
C ASP A 108 -5.86 1.54 13.93
N LEU A 109 -6.93 0.92 13.39
CA LEU A 109 -7.25 0.82 11.97
C LEU A 109 -7.99 2.03 11.36
N VAL A 110 -8.55 2.92 12.17
CA VAL A 110 -9.36 4.05 11.69
C VAL A 110 -8.65 5.38 11.93
N GLY A 111 -7.71 5.42 12.88
CA GLY A 111 -7.07 6.63 13.38
C GLY A 111 -7.77 7.18 14.64
N LYS A 112 -7.05 8.01 15.39
CA LYS A 112 -7.55 8.66 16.62
C LYS A 112 -7.04 10.07 16.80
N ASP A 113 -7.87 10.89 17.40
CA ASP A 113 -7.43 12.15 17.98
C ASP A 113 -6.50 11.87 19.15
N SER A 114 -5.26 12.35 19.04
CA SER A 114 -4.22 12.23 20.06
C SER A 114 -3.89 13.60 20.60
N ILE A 115 -3.75 13.72 21.92
CA ILE A 115 -3.26 14.94 22.54
C ILE A 115 -1.74 14.88 22.50
N VAL A 116 -1.13 15.78 21.74
CA VAL A 116 0.32 15.94 21.68
C VAL A 116 0.71 17.28 22.30
N VAL A 117 1.90 17.35 22.91
CA VAL A 117 2.44 18.60 23.43
C VAL A 117 3.32 19.22 22.36
N ARG A 118 2.91 20.37 21.84
CA ARG A 118 3.69 21.19 20.90
C ARG A 118 3.92 22.56 21.52
N ASP A 119 5.18 22.97 21.65
CA ASP A 119 5.57 24.24 22.27
C ASP A 119 4.98 24.47 23.68
N GLY A 120 4.91 23.40 24.48
CA GLY A 120 4.35 23.44 25.84
C GLY A 120 2.82 23.55 25.92
N LYS A 121 2.11 23.49 24.79
CA LYS A 121 0.64 23.50 24.74
C LYS A 121 0.12 22.12 24.35
N GLN A 122 -0.96 21.69 25.00
CA GLN A 122 -1.71 20.50 24.60
C GLN A 122 -2.52 20.84 23.35
N VAL A 123 -2.22 20.16 22.25
CA VAL A 123 -2.90 20.31 20.96
C VAL A 123 -3.48 18.95 20.58
N THR A 124 -4.72 18.93 20.12
CA THR A 124 -5.35 17.73 19.57
C THR A 124 -4.94 17.59 18.11
N GLU A 125 -4.25 16.51 17.76
CA GLU A 125 -3.86 16.17 16.40
C GLU A 125 -4.44 14.80 16.03
N PHE A 126 -5.06 14.70 14.86
CA PHE A 126 -5.52 13.41 14.34
C PHE A 126 -4.31 12.60 13.89
N ARG A 127 -4.15 11.40 14.46
CA ARG A 127 -3.16 10.42 14.01
C ARG A 127 -3.86 9.33 13.22
N ASP A 128 -3.52 9.22 11.95
CA ASP A 128 -4.02 8.16 11.08
C ASP A 128 -3.22 6.86 11.27
N LEU A 129 -3.68 5.82 10.58
CA LEU A 129 -3.06 4.49 10.58
C LEU A 129 -1.58 4.48 10.18
N LEU A 130 -1.22 5.33 9.20
CA LEU A 130 0.12 5.40 8.66
C LEU A 130 1.08 6.03 9.66
N ALA A 131 0.64 7.08 10.35
CA ALA A 131 1.41 7.73 11.40
C ALA A 131 1.63 6.82 12.63
N VAL A 132 0.66 5.96 12.96
CA VAL A 132 0.78 5.03 14.11
C VAL A 132 1.76 3.89 13.82
N ALA A 133 1.85 3.41 12.57
CA ALA A 133 2.77 2.33 12.19
C ALA A 133 4.27 2.70 12.33
N HIS A 134 4.60 4.00 12.46
CA HIS A 134 5.96 4.50 12.60
C HIS A 134 6.41 4.76 14.05
N ASP A 135 5.53 4.68 15.04
CA ASP A 135 5.80 5.10 16.44
C ASP A 135 6.19 3.91 17.38
N ASP A 136 6.22 2.67 16.88
CA ASP A 136 6.55 1.47 17.67
C ASP A 136 8.05 1.06 17.60
N GLY A 137 8.95 2.05 17.51
CA GLY A 137 10.41 1.87 17.50
C GLY A 137 11.06 2.12 18.86
#